data_AF-A0A973D9C7-F1
#
_entry.id   AF-A0A973D9C7-F1
#
_cell.length_a   1.000
_cell.length_b   1.000
_cell.length_c   1.000
_cell.angle_alpha   90.00
_cell.angle_beta   90.00
_cell.angle_gamma   90.00
#
_symmetry.space_group_name_H-M   'P 1'
#
loop_
_entity.id
_entity.type
_entity.pdbx_description
1 polymer ?
#
loop_
_entity_poly.entity_id
_entity_poly.type
_entity_poly.pdbx_seq_one_letter_code
_entity_poly.pdbx_strand_id
1 'polypeptide(L)'
;MHPTWLGFQVDWPLFVKNSFQADSKFWSRGEFFNWQERGLEQYKVYTMYASGYLYHNKDLEKENKVGDRLSEMNSEQLYSLVGLLNGKVKERTSTAEELKNKRCRQSKIDEKQRGLIRSFLRKNPWIEEDFYKFRDVVLGE
;
A
#
# COMPACT_ATOMS: atom_id res chain seq x y z
N MET A 1 9.63 15.07 8.03
CA MET A 1 10.85 14.75 8.83
C MET A 1 10.50 14.12 10.18
N HIS A 2 11.22 13.08 10.61
CA HIS A 2 11.07 12.45 11.93
C HIS A 2 11.55 13.40 13.05
N PRO A 3 10.87 13.46 14.22
CA PRO A 3 11.33 14.30 15.32
C PRO A 3 12.71 13.88 15.81
N THR A 4 13.64 14.82 15.98
CA THR A 4 15.04 14.53 16.36
C THR A 4 15.19 13.95 17.78
N TRP A 5 14.17 14.08 18.62
CA TRP A 5 14.14 13.54 19.98
C TRP A 5 13.60 12.11 20.08
N LEU A 6 12.93 11.59 19.03
CA LEU A 6 12.65 10.16 18.94
C LEU A 6 13.88 9.45 18.34
N GLY A 7 14.34 8.40 19.02
CA GLY A 7 15.37 7.50 18.49
C GLY A 7 14.79 6.51 17.48
N PHE A 8 15.53 5.42 17.23
CA PHE A 8 15.07 4.30 16.41
C PHE A 8 13.72 3.77 16.90
N GLN A 9 12.72 3.73 16.01
CA GLN A 9 11.40 3.15 16.27
C GLN A 9 11.23 1.88 15.45
N VAL A 10 10.94 0.76 16.12
CA VAL A 10 10.79 -0.56 15.47
C VAL A 10 9.57 -0.59 14.56
N ASP A 11 8.47 0.02 14.99
CA ASP A 11 7.18 0.00 14.29
C ASP A 11 7.11 1.02 13.14
N TRP A 12 8.16 1.81 12.93
CA TRP A 12 8.18 2.84 11.88
C TRP A 12 9.02 2.40 10.69
N PRO A 13 8.61 2.76 9.47
CA PRO A 13 9.36 2.44 8.27
C PRO A 13 10.73 3.11 8.29
N LEU A 14 11.72 2.35 7.82
CA LEU A 14 13.10 2.80 7.63
C LEU A 14 13.38 2.96 6.14
N PHE A 15 14.08 4.04 5.82
CA PHE A 15 14.54 4.33 4.47
C PHE A 15 16.06 4.38 4.43
N VAL A 16 16.61 4.06 3.27
CA VAL A 16 18.05 4.07 3.02
C VAL A 16 18.53 5.50 2.83
N LYS A 17 19.39 6.00 3.74
CA LYS A 17 19.99 7.34 3.64
C LYS A 17 21.22 7.33 2.73
N ASN A 18 22.08 6.33 2.93
CA ASN A 18 23.31 6.11 2.17
C ASN A 18 23.25 4.70 1.58
N SER A 19 23.56 4.53 0.30
CA SER A 19 23.48 3.21 -0.35
C SER A 19 24.43 2.20 0.31
N PHE A 20 23.97 0.97 0.49
CA PHE A 20 24.76 -0.12 1.09
C PHE A 20 24.33 -1.48 0.54
N GLN A 21 25.17 -2.48 0.75
CA GLN A 21 24.84 -3.87 0.44
C GLN A 21 24.46 -4.60 1.73
N ALA A 22 23.30 -5.23 1.75
CA ALA A 22 22.85 -6.07 2.85
C ALA A 22 21.91 -7.16 2.33
N ASP A 23 21.97 -8.34 2.95
CA ASP A 23 21.11 -9.48 2.61
C ASP A 23 21.16 -9.84 1.10
N SER A 24 22.38 -9.89 0.55
CA SER A 24 22.64 -10.14 -0.87
C SER A 24 21.96 -9.16 -1.85
N LYS A 25 21.41 -8.05 -1.36
CA LYS A 25 20.78 -6.99 -2.15
C LYS A 25 21.56 -5.69 -2.00
N PHE A 26 21.65 -4.94 -3.10
CA PHE A 26 22.13 -3.57 -3.08
C PHE A 26 20.96 -2.62 -2.84
N TRP A 27 21.07 -1.77 -1.82
CA TRP A 27 20.04 -0.84 -1.39
C TRP A 27 20.37 0.56 -1.85
N SER A 28 19.44 1.20 -2.57
CA SER A 28 19.64 2.55 -3.11
C SER A 28 19.06 3.62 -2.17
N ARG A 29 19.64 4.82 -2.20
CA ARG A 29 19.14 5.95 -1.40
C ARG A 29 17.65 6.22 -1.66
N GLY A 30 16.88 6.37 -0.59
CA GLY A 30 15.44 6.62 -0.62
C GLY A 30 14.57 5.35 -0.64
N GLU A 31 15.17 4.18 -0.82
CA GLU A 31 14.45 2.91 -0.87
C GLU A 31 13.92 2.50 0.51
N PHE A 32 12.73 1.89 0.55
CA PHE A 32 12.16 1.28 1.75
C PHE A 32 12.94 0.04 2.16
N PHE A 33 13.49 0.06 3.38
CA PHE A 33 14.29 -1.05 3.90
C PHE A 33 13.38 -2.04 4.64
N ASN A 34 12.90 -3.06 3.94
CA ASN A 34 11.95 -4.07 4.44
C ASN A 34 12.59 -5.14 5.37
N TRP A 35 13.34 -4.68 6.38
CA TRP A 35 14.14 -5.52 7.26
C TRP A 35 13.33 -6.55 8.07
N GLN A 36 12.11 -6.20 8.47
CA GLN A 36 11.21 -7.10 9.20
C GLN A 36 10.75 -8.28 8.34
N GLU A 37 10.37 -8.03 7.09
CA GLU A 37 9.95 -9.06 6.13
C GLU A 37 11.09 -10.03 5.79
N ARG A 38 12.32 -9.53 5.82
CA ARG A 38 13.55 -10.32 5.59
C ARG A 38 14.07 -11.02 6.83
N GLY A 39 13.43 -10.84 7.99
CA GLY A 39 13.88 -11.45 9.25
C GLY A 39 15.26 -10.96 9.70
N LEU A 40 15.64 -9.72 9.36
CA LEU A 40 16.91 -9.16 9.79
C LEU A 40 16.88 -8.86 11.29
N GLU A 41 18.01 -9.10 11.95
CA GLU A 41 18.14 -8.89 13.39
C GLU A 41 18.02 -7.40 13.75
N GLN A 42 17.08 -7.09 14.66
CA GLN A 42 16.79 -5.72 15.10
C GLN A 42 18.04 -4.97 15.57
N TYR A 43 18.96 -5.64 16.27
CA TYR A 43 20.20 -5.03 16.77
C TYR A 43 21.11 -4.55 15.62
N LYS A 44 21.18 -5.31 14.52
CA LYS A 44 21.95 -4.90 13.32
C LYS A 44 21.31 -3.69 12.65
N VAL A 45 19.98 -3.69 12.55
CA VAL A 45 19.21 -2.58 11.97
C VAL A 45 19.35 -1.30 12.80
N TYR A 46 19.29 -1.42 14.13
CA TYR A 46 19.57 -0.32 15.06
C TYR A 46 20.98 0.23 14.86
N THR A 47 21.98 -0.65 14.70
CA THR A 47 23.38 -0.22 14.46
C THR A 47 23.50 0.56 13.14
N MET A 48 22.80 0.12 12.08
CA MET A 48 22.75 0.83 10.80
C MET A 48 22.03 2.18 10.90
N TYR A 49 20.97 2.27 11.70
CA TYR A 49 20.28 3.53 12.01
C TYR A 49 21.21 4.49 12.78
N ALA A 50 21.84 4.02 13.85
CA ALA A 50 22.76 4.81 14.67
C ALA A 50 24.00 5.28 13.87
N SER A 51 24.48 4.45 12.95
CA SER A 51 25.58 4.79 12.02
C SER A 51 25.17 5.73 10.88
N GLY A 52 23.88 6.07 10.78
CA GLY A 52 23.35 7.02 9.80
C GLY A 52 23.14 6.46 8.39
N TYR A 53 23.12 5.13 8.22
CA TYR A 53 22.76 4.49 6.94
C TYR A 53 21.24 4.43 6.73
N LEU A 54 20.48 4.35 7.83
CA LEU A 54 19.01 4.30 7.81
C LEU A 54 18.43 5.53 8.52
N TYR A 55 17.22 5.92 8.12
CA TYR A 55 16.50 7.02 8.74
C TYR A 55 14.99 6.86 8.59
N HIS A 56 14.24 7.49 9.50
CA HIS A 56 12.80 7.62 9.37
C HIS A 56 12.46 8.83 8.51
N ASN A 57 11.60 8.63 7.51
CA ASN A 57 11.14 9.71 6.64
C ASN A 57 9.65 9.58 6.32
N LYS A 58 8.84 10.47 6.89
CA LYS A 58 7.39 10.53 6.66
C LYS A 58 7.01 10.82 5.20
N ASP A 59 7.87 11.51 4.46
CA ASP A 59 7.57 11.87 3.07
C ASP A 59 7.75 10.64 2.17
N LEU A 60 8.84 9.87 2.38
CA LEU A 60 9.05 8.58 1.72
C LEU A 60 8.10 7.50 2.20
N GLU A 61 7.58 7.61 3.43
CA GLU A 61 6.53 6.71 3.92
C GLU A 61 5.27 6.82 3.09
N LYS A 62 4.85 8.02 2.67
CA LYS A 62 3.71 8.20 1.78
C LYS A 62 3.96 7.60 0.39
N GLU A 63 5.14 7.81 -0.16
CA GLU A 63 5.53 7.27 -1.48
C GLU A 63 5.67 5.75 -1.47
N ASN A 64 6.08 5.16 -0.34
CA ASN A 64 6.31 3.72 -0.19
C ASN A 64 5.15 2.99 0.52
N LYS A 65 3.92 3.55 0.54
CA LYS A 65 2.75 2.78 1.00
C LYS A 65 2.41 1.70 -0.03
N VAL A 66 3.09 0.56 0.08
CA VAL A 66 2.97 -0.60 -0.80
C VAL A 66 1.71 -1.40 -0.41
N GLY A 67 0.92 -1.82 -1.40
CA GLY A 67 -0.25 -2.68 -1.23
C GLY A 67 -1.59 -2.01 -1.53
N ASP A 68 -2.68 -2.65 -1.12
CA ASP A 68 -4.04 -2.21 -1.46
C ASP A 68 -4.55 -1.01 -0.65
N ARG A 69 -3.92 -0.74 0.50
CA ARG A 69 -4.25 0.35 1.46
C ARG A 69 -5.74 0.43 1.82
N LEU A 70 -6.49 -0.65 1.63
CA LEU A 70 -7.92 -0.68 1.91
C LEU A 70 -8.21 -0.55 3.41
N SER A 71 -7.22 -0.84 4.27
CA SER A 71 -7.27 -0.65 5.71
C SER A 71 -7.32 0.82 6.14
N GLU A 72 -6.76 1.73 5.34
CA GLU A 72 -6.75 3.18 5.60
C GLU A 72 -8.10 3.84 5.25
N MET A 73 -8.96 3.16 4.48
CA MET A 73 -10.23 3.70 4.01
C MET A 73 -11.36 3.52 5.03
N ASN A 74 -12.16 4.57 5.20
CA ASN A 74 -13.44 4.53 5.90
C ASN A 74 -14.57 3.91 5.04
N SER A 75 -15.75 3.68 5.62
CA SER A 75 -16.87 3.06 4.90
C SER A 75 -17.24 3.81 3.63
N GLU A 76 -17.34 5.15 3.69
CA GLU A 76 -17.73 5.99 2.54
C GLU A 76 -16.70 5.91 1.40
N GLN A 77 -15.42 5.92 1.74
CA GLN A 77 -14.31 5.76 0.79
C GLN A 77 -14.34 4.38 0.13
N LEU A 78 -14.60 3.31 0.91
CA LEU A 78 -14.77 1.96 0.35
C LEU A 78 -15.96 1.89 -0.60
N TYR A 79 -17.08 2.55 -0.27
CA TYR A 79 -18.25 2.65 -1.16
C TYR A 79 -17.93 3.39 -2.45
N SER A 80 -17.23 4.52 -2.35
CA SER A 80 -16.82 5.34 -3.50
C SER A 80 -15.90 4.54 -4.44
N LEU A 81 -14.87 3.89 -3.88
CA LEU A 81 -13.94 3.07 -4.65
C LEU A 81 -14.65 1.96 -5.43
N VAL A 82 -15.62 1.30 -4.80
CA VAL A 82 -16.40 0.24 -5.46
C VAL A 82 -17.30 0.81 -6.56
N GLY A 83 -17.83 2.01 -6.36
CA GLY A 83 -18.55 2.76 -7.40
C GLY A 83 -17.68 3.00 -8.63
N LEU A 84 -16.45 3.51 -8.43
CA LEU A 84 -15.49 3.77 -9.50
C LEU A 84 -15.09 2.48 -10.26
N LEU A 85 -14.76 1.41 -9.52
CA LEU A 85 -14.44 0.11 -10.12
C LEU A 85 -15.62 -0.43 -10.95
N ASN A 86 -16.84 -0.36 -10.41
CA ASN A 86 -18.03 -0.81 -11.14
C ASN A 86 -18.36 0.09 -12.34
N GLY A 87 -17.99 1.37 -12.31
CA GLY A 87 -18.04 2.27 -13.47
C GLY A 87 -17.16 1.75 -14.61
N LYS A 88 -15.90 1.37 -14.32
CA LYS A 88 -15.00 0.77 -15.31
C LYS A 88 -15.45 -0.60 -15.82
N VAL A 89 -16.01 -1.43 -14.94
CA VAL A 89 -16.62 -2.69 -15.38
C VAL A 89 -17.78 -2.40 -16.32
N LYS A 90 -18.63 -1.42 -16.02
CA LYS A 90 -19.76 -1.03 -16.87
C LYS A 90 -19.33 -0.54 -18.24
N GLU A 91 -18.26 0.27 -18.33
CA GLU A 91 -17.68 0.71 -19.62
C GLU A 91 -17.27 -0.46 -20.52
N ARG A 92 -16.85 -1.58 -19.93
CA ARG A 92 -16.38 -2.77 -20.66
C ARG A 92 -17.45 -3.84 -20.88
N THR A 93 -18.61 -3.75 -20.24
CA THR A 93 -19.69 -4.72 -20.38
C THR A 93 -20.81 -4.19 -21.26
N SER A 94 -21.21 -4.99 -22.24
CA SER A 94 -22.27 -4.60 -23.19
C SER A 94 -23.67 -4.87 -22.65
N THR A 95 -23.80 -5.79 -21.68
CA THR A 95 -25.09 -6.26 -21.17
C THR A 95 -25.20 -6.13 -19.66
N ALA A 96 -26.42 -5.91 -19.16
CA ALA A 96 -26.70 -5.76 -17.73
C ALA A 96 -26.41 -7.04 -16.93
N GLU A 97 -26.56 -8.20 -17.55
CA GLU A 97 -26.33 -9.50 -16.93
C GLU A 97 -24.82 -9.78 -16.76
N GLU A 98 -24.03 -9.44 -17.76
CA GLU A 98 -22.57 -9.48 -17.68
C GLU A 98 -22.03 -8.53 -16.60
N LEU A 99 -22.58 -7.32 -16.50
CA LEU A 99 -22.27 -6.37 -15.43
C LEU A 99 -22.60 -6.95 -14.06
N LYS A 100 -23.78 -7.57 -13.90
CA LYS A 100 -24.21 -8.15 -12.62
C LYS A 100 -23.28 -9.27 -12.14
N ASN A 101 -22.72 -10.03 -13.07
CA ASN A 101 -21.79 -11.13 -12.79
C ASN A 101 -20.36 -10.64 -12.54
N LYS A 102 -19.90 -9.62 -13.26
CA LYS A 102 -18.52 -9.12 -13.19
C LYS A 102 -18.30 -8.04 -12.14
N ARG A 103 -19.34 -7.32 -11.69
CA ARG A 103 -19.20 -6.22 -10.72
C ARG A 103 -18.61 -6.65 -9.38
N CYS A 104 -17.91 -5.73 -8.72
CA CYS A 104 -17.55 -5.84 -7.32
C CYS A 104 -18.82 -5.67 -6.45
N ARG A 105 -19.06 -6.62 -5.55
CA ARG A 105 -20.23 -6.59 -4.66
C ARG A 105 -20.02 -5.55 -3.55
N GLN A 106 -21.11 -4.95 -3.09
CA GLN A 106 -21.11 -4.02 -1.96
C GLN A 106 -21.65 -4.70 -0.69
N SER A 107 -21.09 -4.31 0.45
CA SER A 107 -21.44 -4.76 1.79
C SER A 107 -21.36 -3.58 2.75
N LYS A 108 -22.21 -3.61 3.79
CA LYS A 108 -22.21 -2.62 4.89
C LYS A 108 -21.14 -2.88 5.95
N ILE A 109 -20.45 -4.02 5.86
CA ILE A 109 -19.40 -4.41 6.81
C ILE A 109 -18.06 -4.10 6.14
N ASP A 110 -17.31 -3.16 6.70
CA ASP A 110 -16.06 -2.66 6.10
C ASP A 110 -15.05 -3.78 5.85
N GLU A 111 -14.81 -4.63 6.84
CA GLU A 111 -13.86 -5.74 6.73
C GLU A 111 -14.25 -6.72 5.60
N LYS A 112 -15.55 -7.00 5.48
CA LYS A 112 -16.09 -7.81 4.39
C LYS A 112 -15.93 -7.10 3.04
N GLN A 113 -16.13 -5.79 2.99
CA GLN A 113 -15.98 -5.01 1.77
C GLN A 113 -14.53 -5.03 1.26
N ARG A 114 -13.56 -4.86 2.15
CA ARG A 114 -12.12 -4.98 1.84
C ARG A 114 -11.81 -6.37 1.24
N GLY A 115 -12.35 -7.43 1.84
CA GLY A 115 -12.22 -8.79 1.31
C GLY A 115 -12.84 -8.97 -0.09
N LEU A 116 -14.01 -8.38 -0.33
CA LEU A 116 -14.68 -8.41 -1.64
C LEU A 116 -13.88 -7.67 -2.72
N ILE A 117 -13.29 -6.51 -2.40
CA ILE A 117 -12.43 -5.76 -3.31
C ILE A 117 -11.19 -6.59 -3.67
N ARG A 118 -10.49 -7.16 -2.69
CA ARG A 118 -9.33 -8.05 -2.93
C ARG A 118 -9.69 -9.25 -3.80
N SER A 119 -10.81 -9.90 -3.52
CA SER A 119 -11.29 -11.04 -4.32
C SER A 119 -11.62 -10.62 -5.76
N PHE A 120 -12.20 -9.44 -5.94
CA PHE A 120 -12.51 -8.88 -7.26
C PHE A 120 -11.25 -8.58 -8.06
N LEU A 121 -10.23 -7.94 -7.46
CA LEU A 121 -8.95 -7.65 -8.12
C LEU A 121 -8.22 -8.93 -8.54
N ARG A 122 -8.19 -9.95 -7.67
CA ARG A 122 -7.60 -11.26 -8.02
C ARG A 122 -8.27 -11.92 -9.23
N LYS A 123 -9.58 -11.76 -9.39
CA LYS A 123 -10.32 -12.30 -10.54
C LYS A 123 -10.21 -11.43 -11.79
N ASN A 124 -9.84 -10.15 -11.63
CA ASN A 124 -9.81 -9.16 -12.71
C ASN A 124 -8.48 -8.40 -12.70
N PRO A 125 -7.34 -9.03 -13.04
CA PRO A 125 -6.04 -8.35 -13.04
C PRO A 125 -5.98 -7.12 -13.96
N TRP A 126 -6.83 -7.10 -15.00
CA TRP A 126 -6.88 -6.01 -15.99
C TRP A 126 -7.27 -4.64 -15.42
N ILE A 127 -7.86 -4.57 -14.22
CA ILE A 127 -8.30 -3.30 -13.58
C ILE A 127 -7.30 -2.81 -12.54
N GLU A 128 -6.17 -3.49 -12.35
CA GLU A 128 -5.21 -3.21 -11.28
C GLU A 128 -4.63 -1.78 -11.37
N GLU A 129 -4.26 -1.32 -12.56
CA GLU A 129 -3.77 0.05 -12.75
C GLU A 129 -4.84 1.10 -12.43
N ASP A 130 -6.07 0.87 -12.87
CA ASP A 130 -7.20 1.76 -12.58
C ASP A 130 -7.52 1.75 -11.08
N PHE A 131 -7.40 0.59 -10.41
CA PHE A 131 -7.58 0.46 -8.98
C PHE A 131 -6.60 1.34 -8.20
N TYR A 132 -5.31 1.31 -8.53
CA TYR A 132 -4.33 2.16 -7.84
C TYR A 132 -4.62 3.66 -8.05
N LYS A 133 -5.01 4.05 -9.27
CA LYS A 133 -5.43 5.44 -9.55
C LYS A 133 -6.65 5.85 -8.73
N PHE A 134 -7.68 5.00 -8.67
CA PHE A 134 -8.89 5.30 -7.88
C PHE A 134 -8.64 5.29 -6.39
N ARG A 135 -7.77 4.40 -5.90
CA ARG A 135 -7.33 4.35 -4.50
C ARG A 135 -6.72 5.68 -4.10
N ASP A 136 -5.80 6.21 -4.90
CA ASP A 136 -5.08 7.45 -4.60
C ASP A 136 -6.04 8.65 -4.60
N VAL A 137 -6.93 8.72 -5.60
CA VAL A 137 -8.00 9.74 -5.66
C VAL A 137 -8.92 9.69 -4.42
N VAL A 138 -9.32 8.50 -3.98
CA VAL A 138 -10.22 8.32 -2.82
C VAL A 138 -9.51 8.66 -1.51
N LEU A 139 -8.21 8.44 -1.42
CA LEU A 139 -7.38 8.80 -0.27
C LEU A 139 -6.93 10.27 -0.29
N GLY A 140 -7.15 10.98 -1.40
CA GLY A 140 -6.79 12.40 -1.56
C GLY A 140 -5.30 12.62 -1.79
N GLU A 141 -4.63 11.66 -2.42
CA GLU A 141 -3.21 11.72 -2.80
C GLU A 141 -3.03 11.99 -4.30
#